data_AF-A0AAE3WC07-F1
#
_entry.id   AF-A0AAE3WC07-F1
#
_cell.length_a   1.000
_cell.length_b   1.000
_cell.length_c   1.000
_cell.angle_alpha   90.00
_cell.angle_beta   90.00
_cell.angle_gamma   90.00
#
_symmetry.space_group_name_H-M   'P 1'
#
loop_
_entity.id
_entity.type
_entity.pdbx_description
1 polymer ?
#
loop_
_entity_poly.entity_id
_entity_poly.type
_entity_poly.pdbx_seq_one_letter_code
_entity_poly.pdbx_strand_id
1 'polypeptide(L)'
;MDVQTLRRNLEACHVASSRERRKLGRSLGHLAMTLEKADALSTPEDITLAIEALAIGADVHTYPQRYHMSRARLMNRRREVLGLSEPEISVEKSIRIDVEAGALIIADPSLSRDMLFEANRAHATMNEHGFFVVALGGDGAVRVRLRVHRSGPCEPQASEFRRLREATPEGVLKLGNNGVLVEGGGSKRLTLPIPPGDYRICAYGLGLGRAPECLILISPLTGTPPTPLHETPELIL
;
A
#
# COMPACT_ATOMS: atom_id res chain seq x y z
N MET A 1 -4.01 14.27 26.12
CA MET A 1 -3.67 14.34 24.68
C MET A 1 -4.88 13.82 23.92
N ASP A 2 -5.32 14.51 22.89
CA ASP A 2 -6.56 14.20 22.17
C ASP A 2 -6.32 13.92 20.67
N VAL A 3 -7.35 13.43 20.00
CA VAL A 3 -7.33 13.11 18.57
C VAL A 3 -7.15 14.37 17.70
N GLN A 4 -7.64 15.53 18.15
CA GLN A 4 -7.47 16.80 17.43
C GLN A 4 -6.00 17.21 17.33
N THR A 5 -5.24 17.00 18.41
CA THR A 5 -3.78 17.20 18.40
C THR A 5 -3.09 16.27 17.40
N LEU A 6 -3.53 15.01 17.32
CA LEU A 6 -2.98 14.04 16.35
C LEU A 6 -3.21 14.51 14.91
N ARG A 7 -4.45 14.89 14.58
CA ARG A 7 -4.84 15.39 13.26
C ARG A 7 -4.01 16.60 12.83
N ARG A 8 -3.94 17.63 13.67
CA ARG A 8 -3.15 18.84 13.40
C ARG A 8 -1.66 18.52 13.17
N ASN A 9 -1.09 17.62 13.98
CA ASN A 9 0.32 17.25 13.84
C ASN A 9 0.58 16.45 12.56
N LEU A 10 -0.40 15.64 12.13
CA LEU A 10 -0.33 14.87 10.90
C LEU A 10 -0.37 15.79 9.67
N GLU A 11 -1.30 16.74 9.64
CA GLU A 11 -1.39 17.79 8.61
C GLU A 11 -0.09 18.61 8.53
N ALA A 12 0.45 19.02 9.68
CA ALA A 12 1.73 19.72 9.74
C ALA A 12 2.90 18.88 9.21
N CYS A 13 2.86 17.55 9.42
CA CYS A 13 3.87 16.64 8.91
C CYS A 13 3.83 16.54 7.38
N HIS A 14 2.64 16.51 6.77
CA HIS A 14 2.47 16.42 5.32
C HIS A 14 3.03 17.62 4.56
N VAL A 15 2.96 18.82 5.14
CA VAL A 15 3.47 20.06 4.52
C VAL A 15 4.90 20.40 4.92
N ALA A 16 5.52 19.64 5.82
CA ALA A 16 6.83 19.95 6.38
C ALA A 16 8.00 19.56 5.47
N SER A 17 9.14 20.26 5.64
CA SER A 17 10.40 19.87 4.99
C SER A 17 10.87 18.49 5.46
N SER A 18 11.73 17.82 4.67
CA SER A 18 12.22 16.46 5.00
C SER A 18 12.88 16.36 6.38
N ARG A 19 13.57 17.42 6.84
CA ARG A 19 14.20 17.45 8.17
C ARG A 19 13.17 17.55 9.29
N GLU A 20 12.15 18.38 9.10
CA GLU A 20 11.08 18.61 10.07
C GLU A 20 10.15 17.40 10.17
N ARG A 21 9.86 16.74 9.04
CA ARG A 21 9.10 15.47 8.98
C ARG A 21 9.68 14.40 9.89
N ARG A 22 11.01 14.23 9.93
CA ARG A 22 11.66 13.28 10.86
C ARG A 22 11.46 13.62 12.34
N LYS A 23 11.36 14.90 12.69
CA LYS A 23 11.10 15.33 14.07
C LYS A 23 9.64 15.11 14.43
N LEU A 24 8.72 15.53 13.56
CA LEU A 24 7.27 15.37 13.74
C LEU A 24 6.86 13.89 13.78
N GLY A 25 7.37 13.07 12.85
CA GLY A 25 7.08 11.64 12.78
C GLY A 25 7.36 10.89 14.08
N ARG A 26 8.47 11.20 14.77
CA ARG A 26 8.78 10.59 16.07
C ARG A 26 7.73 10.90 17.13
N SER A 27 7.20 12.11 17.13
CA SER A 27 6.12 12.51 18.05
C SER A 27 4.76 11.90 17.67
N LEU A 28 4.48 11.76 16.37
CA LEU A 28 3.24 11.19 15.85
C LEU A 28 3.05 9.73 16.27
N GLY A 29 4.07 8.88 16.07
CA GLY A 29 4.00 7.48 16.46
C GLY A 29 3.75 7.29 17.96
N HIS A 30 4.38 8.11 18.80
CA HIS A 30 4.18 8.07 20.24
C HIS A 30 2.76 8.53 20.65
N LEU A 31 2.27 9.62 20.05
CA LEU A 31 0.94 10.15 20.31
C LEU A 31 -0.15 9.16 19.92
N ALA A 32 -0.08 8.60 18.71
CA ALA A 32 -1.04 7.61 18.21
C ALA A 32 -1.06 6.35 19.09
N MET A 33 0.12 5.83 19.48
CA MET A 33 0.19 4.68 20.39
C MET A 33 -0.38 5.00 21.78
N THR A 34 -0.25 6.24 22.26
CA THR A 34 -0.83 6.64 23.55
C THR A 34 -2.35 6.72 23.49
N LEU A 35 -2.90 7.26 22.40
CA LEU A 35 -4.34 7.29 22.15
C LEU A 35 -4.93 5.89 22.00
N GLU A 36 -4.23 4.97 21.31
CA GLU A 36 -4.62 3.56 21.21
C GLU A 36 -4.71 2.90 22.59
N LYS A 37 -3.67 3.06 23.43
CA LYS A 37 -3.64 2.48 24.78
C LYS A 37 -4.68 3.07 25.73
N ALA A 38 -5.04 4.34 25.53
CA ALA A 38 -6.07 5.02 26.31
C ALA A 38 -7.49 4.71 25.80
N ASP A 39 -7.64 3.87 24.77
CA ASP A 39 -8.90 3.57 24.09
C ASP A 39 -9.65 4.84 23.60
N ALA A 40 -8.88 5.88 23.23
CA ALA A 40 -9.41 7.19 22.87
C ALA A 40 -9.77 7.32 21.37
N LEU A 41 -9.64 6.24 20.60
CA LEU A 41 -9.90 6.19 19.15
C LEU A 41 -11.27 5.54 18.90
N SER A 42 -12.33 6.36 18.92
CA SER A 42 -13.71 5.88 18.94
C SER A 42 -14.35 5.73 17.55
N THR A 43 -13.84 6.42 16.53
CA THR A 43 -14.40 6.40 15.17
C THR A 43 -13.46 5.71 14.17
N PRO A 44 -13.97 5.17 13.05
CA PRO A 44 -13.13 4.65 11.96
C PRO A 44 -12.11 5.66 11.44
N GLU A 45 -12.48 6.94 11.40
CA GLU A 45 -11.64 8.04 10.96
C GLU A 45 -10.47 8.24 11.93
N ASP A 46 -10.73 8.23 13.25
CA ASP A 46 -9.68 8.38 14.27
C ASP A 46 -8.71 7.20 14.24
N ILE A 47 -9.23 5.99 14.06
CA ILE A 47 -8.41 4.78 13.92
C ILE A 47 -7.53 4.88 12.67
N THR A 48 -8.08 5.37 11.55
CA THR A 48 -7.34 5.55 10.29
C THR A 48 -6.22 6.58 10.45
N LEU A 49 -6.49 7.72 11.10
CA LEU A 49 -5.47 8.72 11.42
C LEU A 49 -4.35 8.16 12.30
N ALA A 50 -4.70 7.35 13.29
CA ALA A 50 -3.71 6.73 14.17
C ALA A 50 -2.86 5.67 13.44
N ILE A 51 -3.45 4.89 12.54
CA ILE A 51 -2.72 3.94 11.67
C ILE A 51 -1.67 4.67 10.82
N GLU A 52 -2.05 5.81 10.22
CA GLU A 52 -1.16 6.63 9.40
C GLU A 52 -0.03 7.24 10.23
N ALA A 53 -0.35 7.84 11.38
CA ALA A 53 0.63 8.41 12.28
C ALA A 53 1.63 7.37 12.83
N LEU A 54 1.18 6.13 13.06
CA LEU A 54 2.05 5.02 13.45
C LEU A 54 2.98 4.58 12.30
N ALA A 55 2.53 4.64 11.05
CA ALA A 55 3.37 4.36 9.88
C ALA A 55 4.49 5.40 9.77
N ILE A 56 4.14 6.70 9.77
CA ILE A 56 5.10 7.80 9.74
C ILE A 56 6.09 7.70 10.91
N GLY A 57 5.58 7.36 12.11
CA GLY A 57 6.41 7.16 13.29
C GLY A 57 7.36 5.96 13.20
N ALA A 58 6.96 4.90 12.52
CA ALA A 58 7.80 3.72 12.27
C ALA A 58 8.96 4.04 11.32
N ASP A 59 8.71 4.79 10.24
CA ASP A 59 9.71 5.09 9.20
C ASP A 59 10.90 5.89 9.72
N VAL A 60 10.71 6.66 10.78
CA VAL A 60 11.72 7.57 11.33
C VAL A 60 12.36 7.05 12.64
N HIS A 61 11.95 5.87 13.11
CA HIS A 61 12.40 5.31 14.38
C HIS A 61 13.34 4.12 14.18
N THR A 62 14.45 4.07 14.94
CA THR A 62 15.46 3.00 14.83
C THR A 62 14.92 1.62 15.23
N TYR A 63 13.95 1.58 16.13
CA TYR A 63 13.31 0.35 16.63
C TYR A 63 11.77 0.46 16.56
N PRO A 64 11.16 0.28 15.38
CA PRO A 64 9.75 0.61 15.17
C PRO A 64 8.77 -0.52 15.59
N GLN A 65 9.26 -1.62 16.17
CA GLN A 65 8.43 -2.82 16.43
C GLN A 65 7.15 -2.52 17.23
N ARG A 66 7.22 -1.63 18.22
CA ARG A 66 6.05 -1.24 19.03
C ARG A 66 4.98 -0.53 18.19
N TYR A 67 5.39 0.30 17.24
CA TYR A 67 4.48 1.01 16.34
C TYR A 67 3.83 0.05 15.35
N HIS A 68 4.60 -0.89 14.78
CA HIS A 68 4.03 -1.95 13.92
C HIS A 68 3.00 -2.81 14.66
N MET A 69 3.28 -3.19 15.92
CA MET A 69 2.31 -3.96 16.71
C MET A 69 1.04 -3.17 17.04
N SER A 70 1.16 -1.89 17.40
CA SER A 70 0.01 -1.01 17.64
C SER A 70 -0.80 -0.81 16.35
N ARG A 71 -0.12 -0.60 15.22
CA ARG A 71 -0.74 -0.45 13.90
C ARG A 71 -1.51 -1.72 13.50
N ALA A 72 -0.93 -2.90 13.71
CA ALA A 72 -1.60 -4.17 13.41
C ALA A 72 -2.88 -4.36 14.25
N ARG A 73 -2.87 -3.98 15.53
CA ARG A 73 -4.08 -4.01 16.37
C ARG A 73 -5.14 -3.04 15.87
N LEU A 74 -4.75 -1.82 15.53
CA LEU A 74 -5.67 -0.82 14.99
C LEU A 74 -6.24 -1.21 13.63
N MET A 75 -5.46 -1.87 12.76
CA MET A 75 -5.97 -2.38 11.49
C MET A 75 -7.04 -3.45 11.70
N ASN A 76 -6.85 -4.39 12.64
CA ASN A 76 -7.89 -5.35 13.02
C ASN A 76 -9.13 -4.65 13.59
N ARG A 77 -8.94 -3.72 14.53
CA ARG A 77 -10.04 -2.95 15.11
C ARG A 77 -10.82 -2.15 14.06
N ARG A 78 -10.12 -1.52 13.10
CA ARG A 78 -10.75 -0.78 11.98
C ARG A 78 -11.66 -1.70 11.18
N ARG A 79 -11.22 -2.93 10.90
CA ARG A 79 -12.02 -3.92 10.17
C ARG A 79 -13.25 -4.35 10.95
N GLU A 80 -13.10 -4.60 12.25
CA GLU A 80 -14.21 -4.92 13.13
C GLU A 80 -15.25 -3.80 13.17
N VAL A 81 -14.82 -2.55 13.35
CA VAL A 81 -15.73 -1.38 13.41
C VAL A 81 -16.42 -1.13 12.05
N LEU A 82 -15.72 -1.33 10.94
CA LEU A 82 -16.30 -1.19 9.59
C LEU A 82 -17.08 -2.43 9.12
N GLY A 83 -17.11 -3.51 9.88
CA GLY A 83 -17.74 -4.76 9.49
C GLY A 83 -17.12 -5.41 8.24
N LEU A 84 -15.82 -5.20 8.00
CA LEU A 84 -15.14 -5.71 6.82
C LEU A 84 -14.88 -7.22 6.95
N SER A 85 -15.29 -7.99 5.94
CA SER A 85 -15.01 -9.42 5.86
C SER A 85 -13.52 -9.69 5.58
N GLU A 86 -13.05 -10.88 5.95
CA GLU A 86 -11.72 -11.35 5.54
C GLU A 86 -11.66 -11.46 4.02
N PRO A 87 -10.62 -10.90 3.37
CA PRO A 87 -10.46 -11.04 1.94
C PRO A 87 -10.33 -12.52 1.54
N GLU A 88 -11.18 -12.95 0.62
CA GLU A 88 -11.14 -14.31 0.10
C GLU A 88 -10.17 -14.36 -1.07
N ILE A 89 -9.15 -15.22 -1.00
CA ILE A 89 -8.14 -15.33 -2.04
C ILE A 89 -8.65 -16.25 -3.16
N SER A 90 -8.69 -15.74 -4.39
CA SER A 90 -9.00 -16.54 -5.58
C SER A 90 -7.76 -17.23 -6.12
N VAL A 91 -6.67 -16.48 -6.28
CA VAL A 91 -5.38 -16.98 -6.78
C VAL A 91 -4.23 -16.15 -6.22
N GLU A 92 -3.10 -16.79 -5.97
CA GLU A 92 -1.88 -16.15 -5.50
C GLU A 92 -0.66 -16.79 -6.16
N LYS A 93 0.37 -15.98 -6.45
CA LYS A 93 1.68 -16.47 -6.87
C LYS A 93 2.77 -15.57 -6.33
N SER A 94 3.90 -16.16 -5.95
CA SER A 94 5.09 -15.43 -5.54
C SER A 94 6.30 -15.85 -6.36
N ILE A 95 7.05 -14.86 -6.86
CA ILE A 95 8.34 -15.07 -7.52
C ILE A 95 9.32 -13.98 -7.09
N ARG A 96 10.59 -14.16 -7.44
CA ARG A 96 11.59 -13.10 -7.35
C ARG A 96 11.70 -12.40 -8.70
N ILE A 97 11.43 -11.10 -8.73
CA ILE A 97 11.52 -10.25 -9.94
C ILE A 97 12.75 -9.38 -9.82
N ASP A 98 13.49 -9.28 -10.92
CA ASP A 98 14.62 -8.36 -11.05
C ASP A 98 14.06 -7.01 -11.51
N VAL A 99 14.22 -6.00 -10.65
CA VAL A 99 13.68 -4.65 -10.81
C VAL A 99 14.77 -3.73 -11.36
N GLU A 100 14.44 -3.09 -12.46
CA GLU A 100 15.23 -2.12 -13.22
C GLU A 100 14.46 -0.79 -13.25
N ALA A 101 15.18 0.33 -13.27
CA ALA A 101 14.62 1.67 -13.09
C ALA A 101 13.79 1.85 -11.80
N GLY A 102 14.05 0.99 -10.79
CA GLY A 102 13.46 1.07 -9.47
C GLY A 102 11.93 0.97 -9.41
N ALA A 103 11.25 0.31 -10.35
CA ALA A 103 9.80 0.21 -10.32
C ALA A 103 9.23 -1.15 -10.81
N LEU A 104 8.07 -1.52 -10.26
CA LEU A 104 7.23 -2.60 -10.77
C LEU A 104 6.05 -2.03 -11.55
N ILE A 105 5.74 -2.65 -12.68
CA ILE A 105 4.59 -2.33 -13.52
C ILE A 105 3.60 -3.47 -13.44
N ILE A 106 2.33 -3.14 -13.22
CA ILE A 106 1.20 -4.05 -13.14
C ILE A 106 0.14 -3.60 -14.14
N ALA A 107 -0.14 -4.41 -15.14
CA ALA A 107 -0.99 -4.02 -16.26
C ALA A 107 -1.73 -5.19 -16.89
N ASP A 108 -2.71 -4.87 -17.73
CA ASP A 108 -3.23 -5.80 -18.72
C ASP A 108 -2.10 -6.27 -19.65
N PRO A 109 -1.97 -7.58 -19.95
CA PRO A 109 -0.92 -8.09 -20.82
C PRO A 109 -0.90 -7.50 -22.24
N SER A 110 -2.01 -6.90 -22.71
CA SER A 110 -2.10 -6.26 -24.03
C SER A 110 -1.70 -4.78 -24.03
N LEU A 111 -1.49 -4.16 -22.87
CA LEU A 111 -1.12 -2.75 -22.79
C LEU A 111 0.28 -2.53 -23.37
N SER A 112 0.40 -1.63 -24.36
CA SER A 112 1.69 -1.32 -24.96
C SER A 112 2.58 -0.60 -23.96
N ARG A 113 3.87 -0.98 -23.91
CA ARG A 113 4.87 -0.31 -23.07
C ARG A 113 5.07 1.14 -23.45
N ASP A 114 4.91 1.49 -24.71
CA ASP A 114 5.10 2.86 -25.18
C ASP A 114 4.11 3.81 -24.51
N MET A 115 2.86 3.37 -24.29
CA MET A 115 1.83 4.13 -23.58
C MET A 115 2.18 4.39 -22.10
N LEU A 116 3.05 3.58 -21.49
CA LEU A 116 3.41 3.72 -20.07
C LEU A 116 4.34 4.91 -19.80
N PHE A 117 5.05 5.40 -20.83
CA PHE A 117 6.09 6.42 -20.70
C PHE A 117 5.75 7.73 -21.46
N GLU A 118 4.55 7.85 -22.02
CA GLU A 118 4.13 8.99 -22.83
C GLU A 118 3.92 10.29 -22.04
N ALA A 119 3.80 10.24 -20.70
CA ALA A 119 3.58 11.44 -19.88
C ALA A 119 4.68 11.68 -18.84
N ASN A 120 4.99 12.97 -18.61
CA ASN A 120 5.89 13.44 -17.55
C ASN A 120 5.42 13.10 -16.11
N ARG A 121 4.27 12.43 -15.95
CA ARG A 121 3.62 12.10 -14.67
C ARG A 121 2.98 10.71 -14.75
N ALA A 122 3.71 9.67 -14.35
CA ALA A 122 3.24 8.28 -14.43
C ALA A 122 1.87 8.06 -13.76
N HIS A 123 1.58 8.72 -12.63
CA HIS A 123 0.28 8.65 -11.96
C HIS A 123 -0.91 9.13 -12.82
N ALA A 124 -0.70 10.12 -13.69
CA ALA A 124 -1.75 10.62 -14.57
C ALA A 124 -2.10 9.56 -15.64
N THR A 125 -1.07 8.97 -16.26
CA THR A 125 -1.20 7.89 -17.23
C THR A 125 -1.83 6.64 -16.59
N MET A 126 -1.47 6.33 -15.34
CA MET A 126 -2.10 5.26 -14.55
C MET A 126 -3.60 5.49 -14.38
N ASN A 127 -4.01 6.70 -13.97
CA ASN A 127 -5.44 7.04 -13.81
C ASN A 127 -6.21 6.94 -15.14
N GLU A 128 -5.58 7.34 -16.25
CA GLU A 128 -6.20 7.32 -17.58
C GLU A 128 -6.37 5.90 -18.12
N HIS A 129 -5.27 5.16 -18.22
CA HIS A 129 -5.21 3.86 -18.90
C HIS A 129 -5.48 2.66 -17.98
N GLY A 130 -5.50 2.85 -16.65
CA GLY A 130 -5.85 1.80 -15.70
C GLY A 130 -4.76 0.73 -15.53
N PHE A 131 -3.50 1.14 -15.47
CA PHE A 131 -2.40 0.29 -14.98
C PHE A 131 -1.86 0.84 -13.67
N PHE A 132 -0.96 0.09 -13.03
CA PHE A 132 -0.39 0.48 -11.76
C PHE A 132 1.14 0.36 -11.78
N VAL A 133 1.82 1.38 -11.27
CA VAL A 133 3.26 1.39 -11.07
C VAL A 133 3.55 1.56 -9.59
N VAL A 134 4.51 0.78 -9.10
CA VAL A 134 5.01 0.89 -7.73
C VAL A 134 6.50 1.16 -7.80
N ALA A 135 6.91 2.37 -7.45
CA ALA A 135 8.32 2.73 -7.26
C ALA A 135 8.85 2.02 -6.00
N LEU A 136 10.04 1.42 -6.09
CA LEU A 136 10.70 0.68 -5.02
C LEU A 136 11.94 1.40 -4.46
N GLY A 137 12.25 2.59 -4.97
CA GLY A 137 13.39 3.41 -4.53
C GLY A 137 14.76 2.98 -5.09
N GLY A 138 14.86 1.83 -5.77
CA GLY A 138 16.11 1.39 -6.40
C GLY A 138 16.00 0.05 -7.12
N ASP A 139 17.07 -0.27 -7.87
CA ASP A 139 17.18 -1.51 -8.63
C ASP A 139 17.53 -2.70 -7.72
N GLY A 140 17.12 -3.89 -8.13
CA GLY A 140 17.51 -5.13 -7.46
C GLY A 140 16.45 -6.23 -7.50
N ALA A 141 16.77 -7.35 -6.86
CA ALA A 141 15.92 -8.54 -6.89
C ALA A 141 14.94 -8.55 -5.70
N VAL A 142 13.67 -8.28 -5.97
CA VAL A 142 12.59 -8.17 -4.98
C VAL A 142 11.69 -9.41 -5.02
N ARG A 143 11.27 -9.88 -3.84
CA ARG A 143 10.23 -10.92 -3.76
C ARG A 143 8.88 -10.27 -3.98
N VAL A 144 8.21 -10.61 -5.07
CA VAL A 144 6.87 -10.14 -5.39
C VAL A 144 5.88 -11.24 -5.12
N ARG A 145 4.82 -10.95 -4.39
CA ARG A 145 3.67 -11.82 -4.20
C ARG A 145 2.44 -11.10 -4.75
N LEU A 146 1.89 -11.62 -5.83
CA LEU A 146 0.67 -11.13 -6.41
C LEU A 146 -0.50 -11.97 -5.92
N ARG A 147 -1.54 -11.32 -5.41
CA ARG A 147 -2.75 -11.96 -4.89
C ARG A 147 -3.98 -11.30 -5.49
N VAL A 148 -4.88 -12.13 -6.02
CA VAL A 148 -6.18 -11.72 -6.52
C VAL A 148 -7.24 -12.19 -5.54
N HIS A 149 -8.04 -11.27 -5.02
CA HIS A 149 -9.18 -11.58 -4.17
C HIS A 149 -10.40 -11.95 -5.01
N ARG A 150 -11.17 -12.91 -4.54
CA ARG A 150 -12.53 -13.20 -5.03
C ARG A 150 -13.51 -12.17 -4.49
N SER A 151 -13.36 -11.78 -3.22
CA SER A 151 -14.24 -10.85 -2.52
C SER A 151 -13.51 -10.19 -1.34
N GLY A 152 -14.07 -9.11 -0.81
CA GLY A 152 -13.51 -8.36 0.33
C GLY A 152 -12.72 -7.10 -0.07
N PRO A 153 -12.18 -6.38 0.92
CA PRO A 153 -11.43 -5.15 0.69
C PRO A 153 -10.06 -5.43 0.03
N CYS A 154 -9.49 -4.40 -0.60
CA CYS A 154 -8.14 -4.44 -1.16
C CYS A 154 -7.08 -4.29 -0.06
N GLU A 155 -7.12 -5.19 0.93
CA GLU A 155 -6.27 -5.17 2.12
C GLU A 155 -5.64 -6.54 2.38
N PRO A 156 -4.49 -6.62 3.06
CA PRO A 156 -3.89 -7.89 3.45
C PRO A 156 -4.79 -8.67 4.41
N GLN A 157 -4.51 -9.96 4.58
CA GLN A 157 -5.20 -10.75 5.60
C GLN A 157 -4.77 -10.30 7.00
N ALA A 158 -5.65 -10.47 7.99
CA ALA A 158 -5.41 -10.04 9.38
C ALA A 158 -4.13 -10.64 9.98
N SER A 159 -3.77 -11.86 9.54
CA SER A 159 -2.55 -12.56 9.92
C SER A 159 -1.26 -11.85 9.46
N GLU A 160 -1.36 -10.97 8.45
CA GLU A 160 -0.22 -10.32 7.81
C GLU A 160 0.06 -8.92 8.36
N PHE A 161 -0.87 -8.32 9.12
CA PHE A 161 -0.73 -6.94 9.57
C PHE A 161 0.50 -6.68 10.43
N ARG A 162 0.95 -7.68 11.18
CA ARG A 162 2.18 -7.58 11.98
C ARG A 162 3.45 -7.44 11.15
N ARG A 163 3.40 -7.82 9.87
CA ARG A 163 4.51 -7.73 8.91
C ARG A 163 4.45 -6.47 8.04
N LEU A 164 3.38 -5.68 8.13
CA LEU A 164 3.21 -4.48 7.31
C LEU A 164 4.17 -3.37 7.75
N ARG A 165 4.99 -2.94 6.79
CA ARG A 165 5.79 -1.72 6.88
C ARG A 165 5.05 -0.56 6.27
N GLU A 166 4.76 -0.67 4.99
CA GLU A 166 4.30 0.43 4.16
C GLU A 166 3.16 -0.05 3.26
N ALA A 167 2.35 0.90 2.79
CA ALA A 167 1.25 0.65 1.88
C ALA A 167 1.20 1.80 0.89
N THR A 168 0.96 1.50 -0.38
CA THR A 168 0.65 2.52 -1.37
C THR A 168 -0.78 3.03 -1.20
N PRO A 169 -1.12 4.19 -1.79
CA PRO A 169 -2.51 4.51 -2.08
C PRO A 169 -3.16 3.42 -2.95
N GLU A 170 -4.48 3.24 -2.81
CA GLU A 170 -5.25 2.39 -3.72
C GLU A 170 -5.37 3.06 -5.09
N GLY A 171 -5.19 2.28 -6.16
CA GLY A 171 -5.45 2.69 -7.53
C GLY A 171 -6.52 1.82 -8.21
N VAL A 172 -6.76 2.11 -9.49
CA VAL A 172 -7.64 1.32 -10.37
C VAL A 172 -6.80 0.60 -11.42
N LEU A 173 -7.01 -0.71 -11.54
CA LEU A 173 -6.47 -1.57 -12.58
C LEU A 173 -7.60 -1.98 -13.51
N LYS A 174 -7.50 -1.65 -14.80
CA LYS A 174 -8.45 -2.01 -15.85
C LYS A 174 -7.86 -3.15 -16.67
N LEU A 175 -8.55 -4.28 -16.73
CA LEU A 175 -8.14 -5.46 -17.48
C LEU A 175 -9.13 -5.74 -18.59
N GLY A 176 -8.65 -5.73 -19.84
CA GLY A 176 -9.42 -6.09 -21.03
C GLY A 176 -9.31 -7.58 -21.39
N ASN A 177 -8.31 -8.29 -20.86
CA ASN A 177 -8.04 -9.69 -21.17
C ASN A 177 -8.03 -10.58 -19.92
N ASN A 178 -8.00 -11.89 -20.16
CA ASN A 178 -7.82 -12.88 -19.10
C ASN A 178 -6.37 -12.88 -18.59
N GLY A 179 -6.06 -11.98 -17.67
CA GLY A 179 -4.81 -12.01 -16.94
C GLY A 179 -4.30 -10.64 -16.52
N VAL A 180 -3.36 -10.68 -15.60
CA VAL A 180 -2.58 -9.52 -15.17
C VAL A 180 -1.11 -9.88 -15.27
N LEU A 181 -0.31 -8.91 -15.75
CA LEU A 181 1.14 -9.00 -15.86
C LEU A 181 1.76 -8.12 -14.76
N VAL A 182 2.80 -8.65 -14.11
CA VAL A 182 3.72 -7.90 -13.25
C VAL A 182 5.14 -8.08 -13.77
N GLU A 183 5.83 -6.97 -13.99
CA GLU A 183 7.21 -6.94 -14.46
C GLU A 183 8.00 -5.80 -13.81
N GLY A 184 9.33 -5.95 -13.77
CA GLY A 184 10.25 -4.95 -13.24
C GLY A 184 11.30 -4.52 -14.25
N GLY A 185 11.04 -4.61 -15.56
CA GLY A 185 12.05 -4.31 -16.59
C GLY A 185 12.97 -5.48 -16.94
N GLY A 186 13.32 -6.34 -15.97
CA GLY A 186 14.13 -7.54 -16.20
C GLY A 186 13.42 -8.69 -16.91
N SER A 187 14.11 -9.82 -17.10
CA SER A 187 13.61 -10.97 -17.88
C SER A 187 12.48 -11.76 -17.21
N LYS A 188 12.31 -11.63 -15.89
CA LYS A 188 11.30 -12.37 -15.12
C LYS A 188 10.03 -11.55 -15.01
N ARG A 189 8.92 -12.21 -15.35
CA ARG A 189 7.57 -11.67 -15.24
C ARG A 189 6.66 -12.63 -14.50
N LEU A 190 5.72 -12.07 -13.75
CA LEU A 190 4.66 -12.81 -13.07
C LEU A 190 3.36 -12.57 -13.82
N THR A 191 2.71 -13.64 -14.27
CA THR A 191 1.34 -13.58 -14.78
C THR A 191 0.41 -14.41 -13.90
N LEU A 192 -0.79 -13.88 -13.66
CA LEU A 192 -1.89 -14.61 -13.03
C LEU A 192 -3.15 -14.52 -13.88
N PRO A 193 -3.94 -15.60 -13.96
CA PRO A 193 -5.25 -15.54 -14.58
C PRO A 193 -6.22 -14.75 -13.70
N ILE A 194 -6.87 -13.77 -14.29
CA ILE A 194 -7.92 -12.96 -13.70
C ILE A 194 -8.88 -12.58 -14.83
N PRO A 195 -10.20 -12.64 -14.64
CA PRO A 195 -11.14 -12.22 -15.69
C PRO A 195 -10.94 -10.75 -16.08
N PRO A 196 -11.39 -10.32 -17.28
CA PRO A 196 -11.52 -8.92 -17.61
C PRO A 196 -12.44 -8.19 -16.62
N GLY A 197 -12.14 -6.93 -16.36
CA GLY A 197 -12.91 -6.08 -15.46
C GLY A 197 -12.07 -4.98 -14.82
N ASP A 198 -12.74 -4.18 -13.99
CA ASP A 198 -12.11 -3.13 -13.21
C ASP A 198 -11.84 -3.63 -11.79
N TYR A 199 -10.64 -3.36 -11.32
CA TYR A 199 -10.14 -3.83 -10.03
C TYR A 199 -9.57 -2.68 -9.22
N ARG A 200 -9.70 -2.76 -7.90
CA ARG A 200 -8.84 -2.05 -6.97
C ARG A 200 -7.48 -2.73 -6.94
N ILE A 201 -6.43 -1.93 -6.89
CA ILE A 201 -5.06 -2.42 -6.73
C ILE A 201 -4.35 -1.63 -5.64
N CYS A 202 -3.57 -2.33 -4.83
CA CYS A 202 -2.73 -1.74 -3.79
C CYS A 202 -1.49 -2.59 -3.59
N ALA A 203 -0.36 -1.97 -3.23
CA ALA A 203 0.88 -2.65 -2.93
C ALA A 203 1.31 -2.39 -1.48
N TYR A 204 1.89 -3.41 -0.86
CA TYR A 204 2.29 -3.41 0.54
C TYR A 204 3.73 -3.91 0.68
N GLY A 205 4.52 -3.17 1.46
CA GLY A 205 5.83 -3.63 1.91
C GLY A 205 5.68 -4.55 3.11
N LEU A 206 6.12 -5.79 2.98
CA LEU A 206 6.10 -6.81 4.02
C LEU A 206 7.50 -7.20 4.49
N GLY A 207 7.60 -7.47 5.79
CA GLY A 207 8.81 -7.98 6.42
C GLY A 207 9.66 -6.90 7.07
N LEU A 208 10.25 -7.24 8.23
CA LEU A 208 11.18 -6.40 8.97
C LEU A 208 12.59 -6.97 8.75
N GLY A 209 13.41 -6.35 7.90
CA GLY A 209 14.82 -6.71 7.72
C GLY A 209 15.24 -7.13 6.31
N ARG A 210 16.17 -8.09 6.20
CA ARG A 210 17.01 -8.36 5.00
C ARG A 210 16.30 -8.98 3.78
N ALA A 211 15.01 -9.26 3.86
CA ALA A 211 14.24 -9.88 2.77
C ALA A 211 12.86 -9.22 2.66
N PRO A 212 12.81 -7.93 2.29
CA PRO A 212 11.55 -7.25 2.07
C PRO A 212 10.79 -7.91 0.91
N GLU A 213 9.47 -7.93 1.04
CA GLU A 213 8.55 -8.54 0.10
C GLU A 213 7.52 -7.50 -0.34
N CYS A 214 7.29 -7.38 -1.64
CA CYS A 214 6.23 -6.57 -2.21
C CYS A 214 4.99 -7.46 -2.39
N LEU A 215 3.96 -7.24 -1.56
CA LEU A 215 2.65 -7.86 -1.72
C LEU A 215 1.77 -6.93 -2.56
N ILE A 216 1.38 -7.39 -3.74
CA ILE A 216 0.45 -6.69 -4.63
C ILE A 216 -0.92 -7.37 -4.50
N LEU A 217 -1.93 -6.58 -4.16
CA LEU A 217 -3.30 -7.02 -3.99
C LEU A 217 -4.16 -6.46 -5.12
N ILE A 218 -4.99 -7.33 -5.70
CA ILE A 218 -5.99 -6.99 -6.68
C ILE A 218 -7.34 -7.48 -6.16
N SER A 219 -8.31 -6.58 -6.02
CA SER A 219 -9.66 -6.92 -5.56
C SER A 219 -10.70 -6.38 -6.53
N PRO A 220 -11.85 -7.05 -6.73
CA PRO A 220 -12.91 -6.53 -7.58
C PRO A 220 -13.30 -5.12 -7.17
N LEU A 221 -13.46 -4.22 -8.14
CA LEU A 221 -13.90 -2.86 -7.86
C LEU A 221 -15.39 -2.87 -7.48
N THR A 222 -15.67 -2.91 -6.19
CA THR A 222 -17.01 -2.76 -5.63
C THR A 222 -17.14 -1.42 -4.91
N GLY A 223 -18.33 -0.82 -5.00
CA GLY A 223 -18.65 0.45 -4.34
C GLY A 223 -18.01 1.68 -4.98
N THR A 224 -17.59 2.64 -4.14
CA THR A 224 -17.03 3.92 -4.60
C THR A 224 -15.59 3.72 -5.07
N PRO A 225 -15.22 4.14 -6.29
CA PRO A 225 -13.85 4.00 -6.77
C PRO A 225 -12.84 4.73 -5.86
N PRO A 226 -11.59 4.26 -5.79
CA PRO A 226 -10.56 4.95 -5.04
C PRO A 226 -10.32 6.35 -5.61
N THR A 227 -9.85 7.26 -4.74
CA THR A 227 -9.48 8.61 -5.15
C THR A 227 -8.38 8.55 -6.21
N PRO A 228 -8.43 9.40 -7.26
CA PRO A 228 -7.38 9.46 -8.26
C PRO A 228 -6.00 9.67 -7.64
N LEU A 229 -4.99 9.02 -8.19
CA LEU A 229 -3.63 9.16 -7.71
C LEU A 229 -3.06 10.53 -8.06
N HIS A 230 -2.44 11.19 -7.09
CA HIS A 230 -1.79 12.49 -7.26
C HIS A 230 -0.26 12.41 -7.36
N GLU A 231 0.29 11.23 -7.05
CA GLU A 231 1.71 10.92 -7.13
C GLU A 231 1.90 9.45 -7.51
N THR A 232 3.10 9.10 -7.97
CA THR A 232 3.42 7.71 -8.29
C THR A 232 3.53 6.92 -6.98
N PRO A 233 2.78 5.82 -6.82
CA PRO A 233 2.87 4.96 -5.64
C PRO A 233 4.31 4.52 -5.36
N GLU A 234 4.75 4.61 -4.11
CA GLU A 234 6.11 4.25 -3.69
C GLU A 234 6.07 3.31 -2.47
N LEU A 235 6.98 2.33 -2.46
CA LEU A 235 7.34 1.51 -1.31
C LEU A 235 8.85 1.57 -1.16
N ILE A 236 9.34 1.89 0.03
CA ILE A 236 10.76 1.82 0.33
C ILE A 236 11.01 0.37 0.79
N LEU A 237 11.60 -0.51 -0.02
CA LEU A 237 11.79 -1.92 0.35
C LEU A 237 13.17 -2.20 0.93
#